data_AF-A0A7G5GW08-F1
#
_entry.id   AF-A0A7G5GW08-F1
#
_cell.length_a   1.000
_cell.length_b   1.000
_cell.length_c   1.000
_cell.angle_alpha   90.00
_cell.angle_beta   90.00
_cell.angle_gamma   90.00
#
_symmetry.space_group_name_H-M   'P 1'
#
loop_
_entity.id
_entity.type
_entity.pdbx_description
1 polymer ?
#
loop_
_entity_poly.entity_id
_entity_poly.type
_entity_poly.pdbx_seq_one_letter_code
_entity_poly.pdbx_strand_id
1 'polypeptide(L)' 'MWYFLIKQGDLDTKQYQNLQKQALLTEVERFNEPYESWYIFSVEKADYADFMNLLDREGIAYELATERPTRAEMLEAMK' A
#
# COMPACT_ATOMS: atom_id res chain seq x y z
N MET A 1 11.42 -7.16 4.73
CA MET A 1 10.52 -6.01 4.53
C MET A 1 9.20 -6.57 4.04
N TRP A 2 8.09 -5.92 4.38
CA TRP A 2 6.79 -6.21 3.79
C TRP A 2 6.34 -5.01 2.97
N TYR A 3 5.68 -5.29 1.86
CA TYR A 3 5.14 -4.25 0.97
C TYR A 3 3.63 -4.35 1.01
N PHE A 4 2.99 -3.27 1.45
CA PHE A 4 1.54 -3.13 1.45
C PHE A 4 1.15 -2.24 0.29
N LEU A 5 0.38 -2.81 -0.62
CA LEU A 5 -0.10 -2.17 -1.82
C LEU A 5 -1.57 -1.82 -1.63
N ILE A 6 -1.86 -0.54 -1.69
CA ILE A 6 -3.20 -0.02 -1.43
C ILE A 6 -3.60 0.88 -2.59
N LYS A 7 -4.78 0.63 -3.15
CA LYS A 7 -5.35 1.45 -4.21
C LYS A 7 -5.60 2.87 -3.72
N GLN A 8 -5.31 3.85 -4.56
CA GLN A 8 -5.44 5.25 -4.17
C GLN A 8 -6.89 5.63 -3.82
N GLY A 9 -7.89 5.04 -4.49
CA GLY A 9 -9.31 5.30 -4.23
C GLY A 9 -9.81 4.71 -2.91
N ASP A 10 -9.11 3.72 -2.36
CA ASP A 10 -9.44 3.07 -1.08
C ASP A 10 -8.87 3.80 0.15
N LEU A 11 -8.12 4.88 -0.05
CA LEU A 11 -7.46 5.64 1.01
C LEU A 11 -7.93 7.09 1.08
N ASP A 12 -8.55 7.48 2.19
CA ASP A 12 -8.74 8.90 2.50
C ASP A 12 -7.41 9.58 2.85
N THR A 13 -7.36 10.90 2.69
CA THR A 13 -6.18 11.72 3.02
C THR A 13 -5.71 11.49 4.47
N LYS A 14 -6.62 11.33 5.43
CA LYS A 14 -6.26 11.10 6.84
C LYS A 14 -5.62 9.73 7.06
N GLN A 15 -6.21 8.69 6.46
CA GLN A 15 -5.70 7.32 6.54
C GLN A 15 -4.32 7.23 5.88
N TYR A 16 -4.16 7.84 4.69
CA TYR A 16 -2.88 7.92 3.99
C TYR A 16 -1.80 8.58 4.84
N GLN A 17 -2.09 9.73 5.44
CA GLN A 17 -1.14 10.43 6.32
C GLN A 17 -0.78 9.62 7.57
N ASN A 18 -1.73 8.84 8.09
CA ASN A 18 -1.51 8.00 9.25
C ASN A 18 -0.59 6.82 8.93
N LEU A 19 -0.85 6.13 7.81
CA LEU A 19 0.00 5.05 7.30
C LEU A 19 1.41 5.54 6.95
N GLN A 20 1.52 6.71 6.32
CA GLN A 20 2.81 7.30 5.96
C GLN A 20 3.73 7.55 7.18
N LYS A 21 3.16 7.83 8.36
CA LYS A 21 3.93 8.02 9.59
C LYS A 21 4.48 6.72 10.19
N GLN A 22 3.85 5.59 9.86
CA GLN A 22 4.23 4.27 10.39
C GLN A 22 5.08 3.46 9.41
N ALA A 23 4.94 3.72 8.11
CA ALA A 23 5.76 3.07 7.09
C ALA A 23 7.17 3.64 7.07
N LEU A 24 8.15 2.76 6.81
CA LEU A 24 9.55 3.15 6.60
C LEU A 24 9.71 3.99 5.32
N LEU A 25 9.03 3.57 4.26
CA LEU A 25 9.03 4.24 2.97
C LEU A 25 7.62 4.20 2.37
N THR A 26 7.20 5.33 1.80
CA THR A 26 5.94 5.44 1.04
C THR A 26 6.26 5.84 -0.38
N GLU A 27 5.85 5.01 -1.33
CA GLU A 27 5.97 5.27 -2.76
C GLU A 27 4.57 5.35 -3.38
N VAL A 28 4.45 6.13 -4.45
CA VAL A 28 3.21 6.24 -5.23
C VAL A 28 3.51 5.78 -6.64
N GLU A 29 2.92 4.65 -7.02
CA GLU A 29 3.00 4.16 -8.40
C GLU A 29 1.80 4.70 -9.17
N ARG A 30 2.07 5.59 -10.12
CA ARG A 30 1.03 6.25 -10.90
C ARG A 30 0.77 5.47 -12.18
N PHE A 31 -0.49 5.16 -12.41
CA PHE A 31 -0.96 4.62 -13.68
C PHE A 31 -1.74 5.67 -14.45
N ASN A 32 -1.76 5.53 -15.78
CA ASN A 32 -2.60 6.36 -16.65
C ASN A 32 -4.00 5.76 -16.73
N GLU A 33 -4.99 6.59 -17.02
CA GLU A 33 -6.37 6.17 -17.27
C GLU A 33 -6.41 5.01 -18.29
N PRO A 34 -7.20 3.94 -18.04
CA PRO A 34 -8.26 3.81 -17.02
C PRO A 34 -7.82 3.22 -15.67
N TYR A 35 -6.53 3.02 -15.43
CA TYR A 35 -6.05 2.31 -14.24
C TYR A 35 -5.85 3.25 -13.05
N GLU A 36 -6.26 2.81 -11.87
CA GLU A 36 -6.07 3.54 -10.62
C GLU A 36 -4.59 3.53 -10.18
N SER A 37 -4.15 4.57 -9.48
CA SER A 37 -2.80 4.61 -8.92
C SER A 37 -2.72 3.83 -7.61
N TRP A 38 -1.51 3.38 -7.27
CA TRP A 38 -1.26 2.58 -6.07
C TRP A 38 -0.33 3.30 -5.11
N TYR A 39 -0.62 3.16 -3.83
CA TYR A 39 0.28 3.47 -2.74
C TYR A 39 1.02 2.21 -2.31
N ILE A 40 2.33 2.31 -2.18
CA ILE A 40 3.21 1.22 -1.76
C ILE A 40 3.86 1.64 -0.45
N PHE A 41 3.50 0.96 0.63
CA PHE A 41 4.09 1.18 1.94
C PHE A 41 5.08 0.05 2.25
N SER A 42 6.33 0.42 2.47
CA SER A 42 7.36 -0.51 2.94
C SER A 42 7.40 -0.51 4.46
N VAL A 43 7.25 -1.68 5.07
CA VAL A 43 7.17 -1.85 6.52
C VAL A 43 8.23 -2.85 6.98
N GLU A 44 8.94 -2.52 8.04
CA GLU A 44 9.91 -3.44 8.64
C GLU A 44 9.19 -4.63 9.30
N LYS A 45 9.92 -5.73 9.50
CA LYS A 45 9.33 -6.93 10.12
C LYS A 45 8.85 -6.67 11.55
N ALA A 46 9.51 -5.75 12.26
CA ALA A 46 9.16 -5.39 13.63
C ALA A 46 7.78 -4.71 13.70
N ASP A 47 7.51 -3.78 12.78
CA ASP A 47 6.28 -2.97 12.75
C ASP A 47 5.14 -3.61 11.94
N TYR A 48 5.39 -4.78 11.32
CA TYR A 48 4.41 -5.49 10.50
C TYR A 48 3.08 -5.71 11.23
N ALA A 49 3.14 -6.18 12.48
CA ALA A 49 1.95 -6.49 13.26
C ALA A 49 1.14 -5.23 13.59
N ASP A 50 1.80 -4.14 13.97
CA ASP A 50 1.16 -2.85 14.25
C ASP A 50 0.53 -2.25 12.99
N PHE A 51 1.23 -2.32 11.85
CA PHE A 51 0.73 -1.82 10.57
C PHE A 51 -0.49 -2.62 10.08
N MET A 52 -0.44 -3.95 10.18
CA MET A 52 -1.59 -4.82 9.88
C MET A 52 -2.80 -4.52 10.76
N ASN A 53 -2.59 -4.37 12.07
CA ASN A 53 -3.67 -4.02 12.99
C ASN A 53 -4.27 -2.65 12.66
N LEU A 54 -3.45 -1.69 12.22
CA LEU A 54 -3.94 -0.38 11.79
C LEU A 54 -4.83 -0.52 10.55
N LEU A 55 -4.39 -1.24 9.53
CA LEU A 55 -5.16 -1.46 8.30
C LEU A 55 -6.49 -2.15 8.59
N ASP A 56 -6.48 -3.20 9.42
CA ASP A 56 -7.69 -3.93 9.82
C ASP A 56 -8.67 -3.03 10.60
N ARG A 57 -8.16 -2.26 11.57
CA ARG A 57 -8.97 -1.34 12.37
C ARG A 57 -9.60 -0.22 11.54
N GLU A 58 -8.88 0.29 10.54
CA GLU A 58 -9.38 1.33 9.64
C GLU A 58 -10.21 0.74 8.47
N GLY A 59 -10.31 -0.58 8.35
CA GLY A 59 -11.05 -1.26 7.29
C GLY A 59 -10.45 -1.07 5.90
N ILE A 60 -9.13 -0.89 5.82
CA ILE A 60 -8.43 -0.57 4.57
C ILE A 60 -8.06 -1.88 3.85
N ALA A 61 -8.50 -2.01 2.61
CA ALA A 61 -8.11 -3.14 1.77
C ALA A 61 -6.66 -2.99 1.30
N TYR A 62 -5.89 -4.08 1.31
CA TYR A 62 -4.49 -4.07 0.88
C TYR A 62 -4.12 -5.38 0.19
N GLU A 63 -3.13 -5.30 -0.69
CA GLU A 63 -2.38 -6.45 -1.18
C GLU A 63 -1.02 -6.53 -0.48
N LEU A 64 -0.66 -7.73 -0.03
CA LEU A 64 0.59 -7.97 0.68
C LEU A 64 1.59 -8.65 -0.25
N ALA A 65 2.78 -8.07 -0.38
CA ALA A 65 3.89 -8.66 -1.10
C ALA A 65 5.14 -8.77 -0.21
N THR A 66 5.87 -9.87 -0.36
CA THR A 66 7.16 -10.11 0.32
C THR A 66 8.32 -9.36 -0.34
N GLU A 67 8.14 -8.97 -1.60
CA GLU A 67 9.10 -8.23 -2.42
C GLU A 67 8.38 -7.06 -3.08
N ARG A 68 9.13 -6.02 -3.48
CA ARG A 68 8.54 -4.87 -4.17
C ARG A 68 8.05 -5.34 -5.54
N PRO A 69 6.72 -5.33 -5.80
CA PRO A 69 6.22 -5.75 -7.10
C PRO A 69 6.66 -4.77 -8.17
N THR A 70 6.89 -5.28 -9.36
CA THR A 70 7.19 -4.44 -10.52
C THR A 70 5.92 -3.76 -11.03
N ARG A 71 6.09 -2.65 -11.77
CA ARG A 71 4.97 -1.98 -12.44
C ARG A 71 4.19 -2.92 -13.37
N ALA A 72 4.85 -3.90 -13.98
CA ALA A 72 4.20 -4.90 -14.83
C ALA A 72 3.30 -5.82 -14.00
N GLU A 73 3.79 -6.35 -12.88
CA GLU A 73 3.02 -7.21 -11.98
C GLU A 73 1.83 -6.47 -11.36
N MET A 74 2.04 -5.22 -10.91
CA MET A 74 0.95 -4.37 -10.44
C MET A 74 -0.10 -4.13 -11.53
N LEU A 75 0.31 -3.96 -12.79
CA LEU A 75 -0.62 -3.78 -13.91
C LEU A 75 -1.39 -5.07 -14.23
N GLU A 76 -0.75 -6.24 -14.09
CA GLU A 76 -1.41 -7.54 -14.26
C GLU A 76 -2.48 -7.79 -13.19
N ALA A 77 -2.26 -7.33 -11.95
CA ALA A 77 -3.26 -7.41 -10.88
C ALA A 77 -4.54 -6.57 -11.15
N MET A 78 -4.49 -5.63 -12.11
CA MET A 78 -5.61 -4.76 -12.48
C MET A 78 -6.36 -5.20 -13.74
N LYS A 79 -5.84 -6.19 -14.48
CA LYS A 79 -6.46 -6.74 -15.70
C LYS A 79 -7.49 -7.81 -15.38
#